data_AF-A0A8J4TQW6-F1
#
_entry.id   AF-A0A8J4TQW6-F1
#
_cell.length_a   1.000
_cell.length_b   1.000
_cell.length_c   1.000
_cell.angle_alpha   90.00
_cell.angle_beta   90.00
_cell.angle_gamma   90.00
#
_symmetry.space_group_name_H-M   'P 1'
#
loop_
_entity.id
_entity.type
_entity.pdbx_description
1 polymer ?
#
loop_
_entity_poly.entity_id
_entity_poly.type
_entity_poly.pdbx_seq_one_letter_code
_entity_poly.pdbx_strand_id
1 'polypeptide(L)' 'SINDPEHPLSLEELNVVEQVRVKVNDQDSTVSVEFTPTIPHCSMATLIGLSIKVKLLRSLPDRFKIDVHITPGTHASEDA' A
#
# COMPACT_ATOMS: atom_id res chain seq x y z
N SER A 1 1.50 12.86 0.23
CA SER A 1 2.45 11.85 0.72
C SER A 1 1.86 11.12 1.91
N ILE A 2 2.27 9.86 2.12
CA ILE A 2 2.02 9.08 3.33
C ILE A 2 3.38 8.89 4.00
N ASN A 3 3.45 9.14 5.30
CA ASN A 3 4.68 8.98 6.08
C ASN A 3 4.72 7.62 6.74
N ASP A 4 5.92 7.11 6.93
CA ASP A 4 6.16 5.91 7.71
C ASP A 4 5.81 6.15 9.20
N PRO A 5 5.18 5.18 9.89
CA PRO A 5 4.82 5.34 11.29
C PRO A 5 6.02 5.31 12.25
N GLU A 6 7.16 4.77 11.84
CA GLU A 6 8.37 4.59 12.66
C GLU A 6 9.49 5.56 12.27
N HIS A 7 9.48 6.08 11.05
CA HIS A 7 10.53 6.93 10.50
C HIS A 7 10.00 8.28 9.97
N PRO A 8 10.77 9.37 10.08
CA PRO A 8 10.40 10.68 9.55
C PRO A 8 10.60 10.77 8.02
N LEU A 9 10.26 9.71 7.29
CA LEU A 9 10.39 9.57 5.85
C LEU A 9 9.06 9.12 5.24
N SER A 10 8.84 9.43 3.98
CA SER A 10 7.68 8.94 3.24
C SER A 10 7.84 7.48 2.82
N LEU A 11 6.72 6.82 2.52
CA LEU A 11 6.73 5.45 2.01
C LEU A 11 7.50 5.32 0.68
N GLU A 12 7.53 6.38 -0.13
CA GLU A 12 8.28 6.41 -1.39
C GLU A 12 9.79 6.50 -1.14
N GLU A 13 10.22 7.36 -0.20
CA GLU A 13 11.65 7.49 0.17
C GLU A 13 12.23 6.20 0.78
N LEU A 14 11.37 5.36 1.38
CA LEU A 14 11.74 4.05 1.93
C LEU A 14 11.58 2.89 0.92
N ASN A 15 11.20 3.16 -0.33
CA ASN A 15 10.87 2.15 -1.34
C ASN A 15 9.76 1.17 -0.89
N VAL A 16 8.89 1.61 0.00
CA VAL A 16 7.73 0.82 0.47
C VAL A 16 6.65 0.78 -0.61
N VAL A 17 6.48 1.87 -1.36
CA VAL A 17 5.56 1.96 -2.50
C VAL A 17 6.29 2.44 -3.73
N GLU A 18 5.96 1.85 -4.88
CA GLU A 18 6.53 2.19 -6.18
C GLU A 18 5.43 2.30 -7.23
N GLN A 19 5.54 3.26 -8.15
CA GLN A 19 4.53 3.48 -9.20
C GLN A 19 4.30 2.23 -10.06
N VAL A 20 5.34 1.44 -10.33
CA VAL A 20 5.26 0.20 -11.12
C VAL A 20 4.37 -0.87 -10.48
N ARG A 21 4.10 -0.76 -9.17
CA ARG A 21 3.25 -1.67 -8.39
C ARG A 21 1.84 -1.13 -8.16
N VAL A 22 1.45 -0.08 -8.89
CA VAL A 22 0.09 0.47 -8.87
C VAL A 22 -0.62 0.13 -10.17
N LYS A 23 -1.70 -0.64 -10.09
CA LYS A 23 -2.54 -1.01 -11.23
C LYS A 23 -3.89 -0.32 -11.10
N VAL A 24 -4.29 0.41 -12.14
CA VAL A 24 -5.57 1.11 -12.20
C VAL A 24 -6.34 0.61 -13.42
N ASN A 25 -7.55 0.13 -13.20
CA ASN A 25 -8.50 -0.18 -14.26
C ASN A 25 -9.73 0.70 -14.07
N ASP A 26 -9.85 1.73 -14.92
CA ASP A 26 -10.91 2.71 -14.84
C ASP A 26 -12.28 2.14 -15.26
N GLN A 27 -12.29 1.21 -16.22
CA GLN A 27 -13.50 0.60 -16.76
C GLN A 27 -14.19 -0.27 -15.69
N ASP A 28 -13.41 -1.11 -15.02
CA ASP A 28 -13.91 -1.98 -13.94
C ASP A 28 -13.97 -1.27 -12.58
N SER A 29 -13.53 -0.01 -12.52
CA SER A 29 -13.41 0.78 -11.30
C SER A 29 -12.62 0.05 -10.22
N THR A 30 -11.42 -0.43 -10.54
CA THR A 30 -10.54 -1.12 -9.59
C THR A 30 -9.17 -0.46 -9.50
N VAL A 31 -8.64 -0.36 -8.29
CA VAL A 31 -7.25 0.04 -8.02
C VAL A 31 -6.60 -1.04 -7.16
N SER A 32 -5.45 -1.53 -7.59
CA SER A 32 -4.61 -2.48 -6.85
C SER A 32 -3.28 -1.81 -6.54
N VAL A 33 -2.84 -1.88 -5.29
CA VAL A 33 -1.53 -1.38 -4.85
C VAL A 33 -0.77 -2.49 -4.14
N GLU A 34 0.42 -2.80 -4.64
CA GLU A 34 1.36 -3.68 -3.97
C GLU A 34 2.42 -2.84 -3.24
N PHE A 35 2.66 -3.13 -1.96
CA PHE A 35 3.70 -2.46 -1.16
C PHE A 35 4.66 -3.48 -0.55
N THR A 36 5.91 -3.09 -0.32
CA THR A 36 6.93 -3.94 0.31
C THR A 36 7.32 -3.33 1.66
N PRO A 37 7.04 -3.99 2.79
CA PRO A 37 7.54 -3.56 4.09
C PRO A 37 9.08 -3.47 4.08
N THR A 38 9.63 -2.56 4.87
CA THR A 38 11.09 -2.37 4.97
C THR A 38 11.82 -3.61 5.47
N ILE A 39 11.17 -4.43 6.29
CA ILE A 39 11.70 -5.71 6.81
C ILE A 39 10.64 -6.83 6.81
N PRO A 40 11.04 -8.12 6.71
CA PRO A 40 10.11 -9.26 6.59
C PRO A 40 9.23 -9.56 7.82
N HIS A 41 9.52 -8.91 8.95
CA HIS A 41 8.80 -9.06 10.23
C HIS A 41 8.23 -7.72 10.73
N CYS A 42 7.97 -6.78 9.82
CA CYS A 42 7.48 -5.45 10.16
C CYS A 42 6.09 -5.54 10.83
N SER A 43 6.01 -5.19 12.11
CA SER A 43 4.75 -5.11 12.85
C SER A 43 3.80 -4.03 12.30
N MET A 44 4.35 -3.07 11.53
CA MET A 44 3.60 -1.95 10.96
C MET A 44 3.06 -2.22 9.55
N ALA A 45 3.31 -3.39 8.96
CA ALA A 45 2.85 -3.71 7.60
C ALA A 45 1.34 -3.51 7.43
N THR A 46 0.53 -3.94 8.40
CA THR A 46 -0.93 -3.73 8.41
C THR A 46 -1.30 -2.25 8.48
N LEU A 47 -0.60 -1.47 9.31
CA LEU A 47 -0.88 -0.03 9.49
C LEU A 47 -0.50 0.76 8.24
N ILE A 48 0.61 0.40 7.58
CA ILE A 48 1.02 0.95 6.29
C ILE A 48 -0.05 0.66 5.23
N GLY A 49 -0.46 -0.61 5.09
CA GLY A 49 -1.52 -1.02 4.15
C GLY A 49 -2.84 -0.29 4.40
N LEU A 50 -3.27 -0.15 5.66
CA LEU A 50 -4.46 0.60 6.04
C LEU A 50 -4.34 2.09 5.69
N SER A 51 -3.17 2.69 5.93
CA SER A 51 -2.90 4.10 5.61
C SER A 51 -3.01 4.38 4.12
N ILE A 52 -2.45 3.48 3.29
CA ILE A 52 -2.59 3.52 1.82
C ILE A 52 -4.08 3.43 1.43
N LYS A 53 -4.79 2.43 1.95
CA LYS A 53 -6.20 2.19 1.64
C LYS A 53 -7.07 3.39 1.99
N VAL A 54 -6.93 3.95 3.19
CA VAL A 54 -7.68 5.13 3.65
C VAL A 54 -7.35 6.35 2.80
N LYS A 55 -6.08 6.54 2.41
CA LYS A 55 -5.68 7.67 1.57
C LYS A 55 -6.34 7.60 0.19
N LEU A 56 -6.35 6.43 -0.43
CA LEU A 56 -7.00 6.20 -1.72
C LEU A 56 -8.53 6.38 -1.61
N LEU A 57 -9.15 5.82 -0.57
CA LEU A 57 -10.59 5.94 -0.33
C LEU A 57 -11.04 7.39 -0.19
N ARG A 58 -10.21 8.26 0.41
CA ARG A 58 -10.51 9.69 0.55
C ARG A 58 -10.20 10.53 -0.70
N SER A 59 -9.39 10.00 -1.63
CA SER A 59 -8.89 10.77 -2.77
C SER A 59 -9.51 10.35 -4.10
N LEU A 60 -10.08 9.14 -4.18
CA LEU A 60 -10.70 8.59 -5.38
C LEU A 60 -12.23 8.63 -5.27
N PRO A 61 -12.94 8.65 -6.41
CA PRO A 61 -14.40 8.48 -6.42
C PRO A 61 -14.84 7.14 -5.81
N ASP A 62 -15.96 7.14 -5.10
CA ASP A 62 -16.50 5.98 -4.35
C ASP A 62 -16.77 4.72 -5.21
N ARG A 63 -16.82 4.86 -6.54
CA ARG A 63 -16.97 3.72 -7.45
C ARG A 63 -15.77 2.77 -7.42
N PHE A 64 -14.60 3.26 -7.01
CA PHE A 64 -13.37 2.46 -7.06
C PHE A 64 -13.31 1.44 -5.92
N LYS A 65 -13.17 0.17 -6.30
CA LYS A 65 -12.78 -0.91 -5.39
C LYS A 65 -11.26 -0.87 -5.21
N ILE A 66 -10.83 -0.62 -3.99
CA ILE A 66 -9.42 -0.47 -3.64
C ILE A 66 -8.93 -1.74 -2.96
N ASP A 67 -7.96 -2.38 -3.59
CA ASP A 67 -7.20 -3.51 -3.06
C ASP A 67 -5.77 -3.08 -2.74
N VAL A 68 -5.29 -3.45 -1.55
CA VAL A 68 -3.95 -3.12 -1.07
C VAL A 68 -3.38 -4.36 -0.42
N HIS A 69 -2.28 -4.86 -0.96
CA HIS A 69 -1.67 -6.10 -0.49
C HIS A 69 -0.15 -5.97 -0.43
N ILE A 70 0.46 -6.85 0.37
CA ILE A 70 1.92 -6.92 0.45
C ILE A 70 2.45 -7.58 -0.83
N THR A 71 3.65 -7.18 -1.25
CA THR A 71 4.34 -7.78 -2.39
C THR A 71 4.66 -9.25 -2.05
N PRO A 72 4.26 -10.24 -2.86
CA PRO A 72 4.47 -11.65 -2.54
C PRO A 72 5.95 -12.01 -2.30
N GLY A 73 6.20 -12.88 -1.33
CA GLY A 73 7.52 -13.27 -0.85
C GLY A 73 8.26 -12.23 0.00
N THR A 74 7.65 -11.10 0.36
CA THR A 74 8.36 -10.00 1.06
C THR A 74 8.05 -9.90 2.55
N HIS A 75 7.00 -10.57 3.05
CA HIS A 75 6.63 -10.51 4.46
C HIS A 75 6.11 -11.85 4.98
N ALA A 76 6.45 -12.20 6.23
CA ALA A 76 6.06 -13.46 6.85
C ALA A 76 4.53 -13.62 7.06
N SER A 77 3.79 -12.52 6.98
CA SER A 77 2.32 -12.46 7.14
C SER A 77 1.66 -11.78 5.95
N GLU A 78 2.12 -12.07 4.73
CA GLU A 78 1.59 -11.44 3.51
C GLU A 78 0.15 -11.80 3.17
N ASP A 79 -0.34 -12.96 3.62
CA ASP A 79 -1.71 -13.45 3.40
C ASP A 79 -2.71 -13.04 4.50
N ALA A 80 -2.29 -12.20 5.47
CA ALA A 80 -3.07 -11.87 6.66
C ALA A 80 -4.18 -10.82 6.43
#